data_AF-A0A392QJ96-F1
#
_entry.id   AF-A0A392QJ96-F1
#
_cell.length_a   1.000
_cell.length_b   1.000
_cell.length_c   1.000
_cell.angle_alpha   90.00
_cell.angle_beta   90.00
_cell.angle_gamma   90.00
#
_symmetry.space_group_name_H-M   'P 1'
#
loop_
_entity.id
_entity.type
_entity.pdbx_description
1 polymer ?
#
loop_
_entity_poly.entity_id
_entity_poly.type
_entity_poly.pdbx_seq_one_letter_code
_entity_poly.pdbx_strand_id
1 'polypeptide(L)'
;MNAMDLRRGINMAVDAVVTNLKSRARMISTSEEIAQVGTISANGDREIGELIAKAMEKVGKEGVITIADGKTLDNELEVVEGMKLDRGYISPYFITNQKNQ
;
A
#
# COMPACT_ATOMS: atom_id res chain seq x y z
N MET A 1 24.62 -14.98 -30.11
CA MET A 1 24.00 -14.50 -28.85
C MET A 1 22.86 -15.44 -28.50
N ASN A 2 22.98 -16.14 -27.39
CA ASN A 2 21.99 -17.11 -26.93
C ASN A 2 20.96 -16.41 -26.02
N ALA A 3 19.68 -16.75 -26.14
CA ALA A 3 18.60 -16.14 -25.36
C ALA A 3 18.81 -16.27 -23.84
N MET A 4 19.50 -17.34 -23.42
CA MET A 4 19.84 -17.59 -22.01
C MET A 4 20.86 -16.59 -21.45
N ASP A 5 21.85 -16.18 -22.26
CA ASP A 5 22.86 -15.21 -21.84
C ASP A 5 22.25 -13.81 -21.71
N LEU A 6 21.31 -13.46 -22.60
CA LEU A 6 20.57 -12.20 -22.54
C LEU A 6 19.71 -12.14 -21.27
N ARG A 7 18.94 -13.20 -20.98
CA ARG A 7 18.13 -13.28 -19.75
C ARG A 7 19.00 -13.18 -18.50
N ARG A 8 20.16 -13.85 -18.48
CA ARG A 8 21.08 -13.78 -17.34
C ARG A 8 21.63 -12.37 -17.15
N GLY A 9 22.03 -11.70 -18.24
CA GLY A 9 22.51 -10.32 -18.19
C GLY A 9 21.44 -9.35 -17.68
N ILE A 10 20.19 -9.49 -18.13
CA ILE A 10 19.06 -8.69 -17.66
C ILE A 10 18.82 -8.91 -16.16
N ASN A 11 18.78 -10.16 -15.70
CA ASN A 11 18.57 -10.45 -14.28
C ASN A 11 19.68 -9.85 -13.41
N MET A 12 20.95 -9.98 -13.82
CA MET A 12 22.07 -9.38 -13.08
C MET A 12 21.96 -7.86 -13.00
N ALA A 13 21.52 -7.21 -14.08
CA ALA A 13 21.29 -5.76 -14.10
C ALA A 13 20.13 -5.37 -13.18
N VAL A 14 19.01 -6.11 -13.21
CA VAL A 14 17.86 -5.89 -12.33
C VAL A 14 18.27 -6.04 -10.87
N ASP A 15 19.01 -7.09 -10.51
CA ASP A 15 19.46 -7.34 -9.14
C ASP A 15 20.37 -6.21 -8.62
N ALA A 16 21.28 -5.73 -9.47
CA ALA A 16 22.15 -4.60 -9.15
C ALA A 16 21.34 -3.30 -8.92
N VAL A 17 20.35 -3.03 -9.78
CA VAL A 17 19.46 -1.87 -9.66
C VAL A 17 18.60 -1.94 -8.41
N VAL A 18 18.00 -3.10 -8.12
CA VAL A 18 17.21 -3.32 -6.91
C VAL A 18 18.04 -3.11 -5.65
N THR A 19 19.28 -3.62 -5.64
CA THR A 19 20.22 -3.41 -4.53
C THR A 19 20.54 -1.93 -4.35
N ASN A 20 20.78 -1.19 -5.44
CA ASN A 20 21.04 0.24 -5.37
C ASN A 20 19.83 1.04 -4.87
N LEU A 21 18.63 0.71 -5.33
CA LEU A 21 17.39 1.35 -4.88
C LEU A 21 17.16 1.12 -3.39
N LYS A 22 17.38 -0.10 -2.89
CA LYS A 22 17.30 -0.41 -1.45
C LYS A 22 18.28 0.43 -0.63
N SER A 23 19.50 0.63 -1.13
CA SER A 23 20.52 1.45 -0.43
C SER A 23 20.17 2.94 -0.39
N ARG A 24 19.34 3.42 -1.32
CA ARG A 24 18.88 4.82 -1.41
C ARG A 24 17.53 5.05 -0.75
N ALA A 25 16.81 3.99 -0.41
CA ALA A 25 15.50 4.09 0.21
C ALA A 25 15.61 4.85 1.55
N ARG A 26 14.72 5.83 1.74
CA ARG A 26 14.58 6.55 3.00
C ARG A 26 13.36 6.04 3.71
N MET A 27 13.53 5.57 4.95
CA MET A 27 12.40 5.23 5.79
C MET A 27 11.72 6.50 6.27
N ILE A 28 10.43 6.62 5.98
CA ILE A 28 9.60 7.70 6.50
C ILE A 28 9.20 7.39 7.95
N SER A 29 9.12 8.43 8.78
CA SER A 29 8.81 8.26 10.21
C SER A 29 7.84 9.30 10.74
N THR A 30 7.66 10.41 10.02
CA THR A 30 6.78 11.51 10.45
C THR A 30 5.41 11.40 9.81
N SER A 31 4.39 11.90 10.50
CA SER A 31 3.01 11.93 9.99
C SER A 31 2.91 12.80 8.74
N GLU A 32 3.70 13.87 8.66
CA GLU A 32 3.79 14.78 7.53
C GLU A 32 4.35 14.10 6.27
N GLU A 33 5.38 13.27 6.40
CA GLU A 33 5.93 12.49 5.27
C GLU A 33 4.88 11.47 4.77
N ILE A 34 4.15 10.83 5.68
CA ILE A 34 3.07 9.89 5.31
C ILE A 34 1.95 10.63 4.57
N ALA A 35 1.53 11.80 5.08
CA ALA A 35 0.51 12.62 4.43
C ALA A 35 0.96 13.06 3.03
N GLN A 36 2.21 13.49 2.87
CA GLN A 36 2.76 13.90 1.58
C GLN A 36 2.74 12.75 0.55
N VAL A 37 3.18 11.56 0.95
CA VAL A 37 3.14 10.38 0.08
C VAL A 37 1.70 10.02 -0.24
N GLY A 38 0.80 10.04 0.75
CA GLY A 38 -0.63 9.81 0.57
C GLY A 38 -1.27 10.77 -0.42
N THR A 39 -0.96 12.06 -0.33
CA THR A 39 -1.44 13.10 -1.25
C THR A 39 -0.97 12.86 -2.68
N ILE A 40 0.30 12.51 -2.88
CA ILE A 40 0.82 12.21 -4.22
C ILE A 40 0.13 10.97 -4.81
N SER A 41 -0.07 9.93 -3.99
CA SER A 41 -0.78 8.71 -4.41
C SER A 41 -2.27 8.95 -4.68
N ALA A 42 -2.90 9.90 -3.97
CA ALA A 42 -4.29 10.30 -4.15
C ALA A 42 -4.48 11.35 -5.26
N ASN A 43 -3.59 11.37 -6.26
CA ASN A 43 -3.66 12.29 -7.41
C ASN A 43 -3.65 13.79 -7.01
N GLY A 44 -2.93 14.14 -5.95
CA GLY A 44 -2.77 15.51 -5.47
C GLY A 44 -3.80 15.95 -4.43
N ASP A 45 -4.68 15.05 -3.96
CA ASP A 45 -5.65 15.36 -2.92
C ASP A 45 -5.01 15.41 -1.53
N ARG A 46 -4.98 16.60 -0.94
CA ARG A 46 -4.44 16.82 0.40
C ARG A 46 -5.34 16.26 1.50
N GLU A 47 -6.65 16.36 1.33
CA GLU A 47 -7.61 15.95 2.36
C GLU A 47 -7.51 14.43 2.59
N ILE A 48 -7.44 13.67 1.49
CA ILE A 48 -7.25 12.21 1.53
C ILE A 48 -5.89 11.83 2.14
N GLY A 49 -4.81 12.53 1.76
CA GLY A 49 -3.48 12.28 2.33
C GLY A 49 -3.43 12.50 3.83
N GLU A 50 -4.04 13.59 4.31
CA GLU A 50 -4.14 13.91 5.74
C GLU A 50 -5.03 12.89 6.48
N LEU A 51 -6.10 12.40 5.86
CA LEU A 51 -6.97 11.37 6.43
C LEU A 51 -6.24 10.02 6.57
N ILE A 52 -5.45 9.62 5.57
CA ILE A 52 -4.61 8.42 5.63
C ILE A 52 -3.56 8.55 6.74
N ALA A 53 -2.91 9.70 6.88
CA ALA A 53 -1.92 9.93 7.92
C ALA A 53 -2.54 9.82 9.33
N LYS A 54 -3.71 10.43 9.55
CA LYS A 54 -4.48 10.31 10.80
C LYS A 54 -4.89 8.87 11.10
N ALA A 55 -5.30 8.11 10.08
CA ALA A 55 -5.65 6.69 10.23
C ALA A 55 -4.43 5.86 10.65
N MET A 56 -3.29 6.05 9.98
CA MET A 56 -2.02 5.39 10.29
C MET A 56 -1.51 5.73 11.70
N GLU A 57 -1.69 6.96 12.15
CA GLU A 57 -1.31 7.39 13.50
C GLU A 57 -2.14 6.71 14.59
N LYS A 58 -3.46 6.57 14.38
CA LYS A 58 -4.35 5.88 15.33
C LYS A 58 -4.14 4.37 15.37
N VAL A 59 -3.86 3.76 14.22
CA VAL A 59 -3.80 2.30 14.04
C VAL A 59 -2.37 1.74 14.25
N GLY A 60 -1.36 2.59 14.11
CA GLY A 60 0.05 2.21 14.22
C GLY A 60 0.60 1.59 12.93
N LYS A 61 1.93 1.39 12.88
CA LYS A 61 2.65 0.98 11.65
C LYS A 61 2.24 -0.40 11.10
N GLU A 62 1.72 -1.29 11.94
CA GLU A 62 1.39 -2.66 11.57
C GLU A 62 -0.12 -2.93 11.53
N GLY A 63 -0.96 -1.93 11.76
CA GLY A 63 -2.40 -2.15 11.78
C GLY A 63 -3.04 -2.09 10.40
N VAL A 64 -4.29 -2.53 10.33
CA VAL A 64 -5.02 -2.73 9.08
C VAL A 64 -6.05 -1.61 8.90
N ILE A 65 -6.01 -0.95 7.74
CA ILE A 65 -6.98 0.07 7.36
C ILE A 65 -7.94 -0.54 6.34
N THR A 66 -9.24 -0.39 6.57
CA THR A 66 -10.31 -0.78 5.64
C THR A 66 -11.13 0.43 5.26
N ILE A 67 -11.65 0.44 4.03
CA ILE A 67 -12.50 1.51 3.50
C ILE A 67 -13.91 0.96 3.32
N ALA A 68 -14.91 1.75 3.69
CA ALA A 68 -16.32 1.45 3.47
C ALA A 68 -17.01 2.66 2.83
N ASP A 69 -18.03 2.42 2.02
CA ASP A 69 -18.80 3.49 1.39
C ASP A 69 -19.64 4.22 2.46
N GLY A 70 -19.38 5.51 2.62
CA GLY A 70 -20.14 6.40 3.49
C GLY A 70 -21.54 6.67 2.95
N LYS A 71 -22.48 6.96 3.86
CA LYS A 71 -23.85 7.41 3.50
C LYS A 71 -23.97 8.93 3.44
N THR A 72 -22.97 9.64 3.92
CA THR A 72 -22.87 11.10 4.04
C THR A 72 -21.83 11.64 3.06
N LEU A 73 -21.77 12.98 2.93
CA LEU A 73 -20.75 13.66 2.12
C LEU A 73 -19.42 13.84 2.87
N ASP A 74 -19.44 13.68 4.19
CA ASP A 74 -18.27 13.90 5.04
C ASP A 74 -17.47 12.61 5.21
N ASN A 75 -16.15 12.75 5.25
CA ASN A 75 -15.24 11.63 5.50
C ASN A 75 -15.17 11.31 7.00
N GLU A 76 -15.43 10.06 7.37
CA GLU A 76 -15.40 9.60 8.75
C GLU A 76 -14.26 8.60 9.00
N LEU A 77 -13.66 8.66 10.20
CA LEU A 77 -12.60 7.74 10.64
C LEU A 77 -12.99 7.09 11.95
N GLU A 78 -13.34 5.81 11.88
CA GLU A 78 -13.65 4.97 13.05
C GLU A 78 -12.53 3.95 13.28
N VAL A 79 -12.16 3.73 14.55
CA VAL A 79 -11.21 2.69 14.95
C VAL A 79 -11.98 1.59 15.63
N VAL A 80 -11.93 0.40 15.07
CA VAL A 80 -12.57 -0.81 15.61
C VAL A 80 -11.52 -1.84 15.96
N GLU A 81 -11.76 -2.61 17.03
CA GLU A 81 -10.93 -3.75 17.37
C GLU A 81 -11.25 -4.91 16.40
N GLY A 82 -10.25 -5.32 15.64
CA GLY A 82 -10.38 -6.39 14.65
C GLY A 82 -9.06 -7.11 14.43
N MET A 83 -9.12 -8.23 13.71
CA MET A 83 -7.95 -9.04 13.39
C MET A 83 -8.01 -9.49 11.93
N LYS A 84 -6.87 -9.42 11.25
CA LYS A 84 -6.68 -9.98 9.91
C LYS A 84 -5.89 -11.29 10.02
N LEU A 85 -6.30 -12.28 9.23
CA LEU A 85 -5.62 -13.56 9.12
C LEU A 85 -5.04 -13.70 7.71
N ASP A 86 -3.80 -14.20 7.60
CA ASP A 86 -3.11 -14.35 6.31
C ASP A 86 -3.53 -15.62 5.52
N ARG A 87 -4.76 -16.10 5.70
CA ARG A 87 -5.29 -17.27 4.98
C ARG A 87 -6.32 -16.84 3.95
N GLY A 88 -6.08 -17.20 2.69
CA GLY A 88 -7.02 -16.99 1.60
C GLY A 88 -8.12 -18.04 1.54
N TYR A 89 -9.05 -17.85 0.62
CA TYR A 89 -10.12 -18.81 0.32
C TYR A 89 -9.57 -20.06 -0.39
N ILE A 90 -10.17 -21.22 -0.12
CA ILE A 90 -9.79 -22.50 -0.75
C ILE A 90 -10.12 -22.50 -2.26
N SER A 91 -11.18 -21.79 -2.64
CA SER A 91 -11.72 -21.78 -4.00
C SER A 91 -12.01 -20.35 -4.46
N PRO A 92 -11.59 -19.96 -5.68
CA PRO A 92 -11.95 -18.67 -6.28
C PRO A 92 -13.45 -18.45 -6.46
N TYR A 93 -14.27 -19.51 -6.40
CA TYR A 93 -15.74 -19.41 -6.50
C TYR A 93 -16.39 -18.73 -5.29
N PHE A 94 -15.66 -18.52 -4.19
CA PHE A 94 -16.17 -17.78 -3.02
C PHE A 94 -16.09 -16.26 -3.17
N ILE A 95 -15.61 -15.74 -4.30
CA ILE A 95 -15.55 -14.29 -4.56
C ILE A 95 -16.97 -13.75 -4.82
N THR A 96 -17.45 -12.88 -3.93
CA THR A 96 -18.77 -12.25 -4.03
C THR A 96 -18.77 -10.94 -4.82
N ASN A 97 -17.61 -10.29 -4.97
CA ASN A 97 -17.45 -9.06 -5.74
C ASN A 97 -16.16 -9.13 -6.57
N GLN A 98 -16.28 -9.26 -7.89
CA GLN A 98 -15.15 -9.40 -8.81
C GLN A 98 -14.43 -8.07 -9.11
N LYS A 99 -14.99 -6.91 -8.75
CA LYS A 99 -14.45 -5.59 -9.11
C LYS A 99 -13.59 -4.92 -8.04
N ASN A 100 -13.82 -5.23 -6.77
CA ASN A 100 -13.15 -4.54 -5.65
C ASN A 100 -11.83 -5.22 -5.24
N GLN A 101 -11.07 -5.73 -6.22
CA GLN A 101 -9.76 -6.33 -5.98
C GLN A 101 -8.65 -5.27 -6.08
#